data_AF-A0A2G7M367-F1
#
_entry.id   AF-A0A2G7M367-F1
#
_cell.length_a   1.000
_cell.length_b   1.000
_cell.length_c   1.000
_cell.angle_alpha   90.00
_cell.angle_beta   90.00
_cell.angle_gamma   90.00
#
_symmetry.space_group_name_H-M   'P 1'
#
loop_
_entity.id
_entity.type
_entity.pdbx_description
1 polymer ?
#
loop_
_entity_poly.entity_id
_entity_poly.type
_entity_poly.pdbx_seq_one_letter_code
_entity_poly.pdbx_strand_id
1 'polypeptide(L)'
;MQIHTSELLASQLEVEAKSEKGNCYWIGVVSASHVEKGVEGGFAQLCHGKVASLRRMNAGDWLIYYSPRTSMQGGKVLQAFTAIGRIIDDQVYTHHVSDSFVPNRRNVQYYPCQQVKIADLLDQLILTRGQARWGYHFRYGHLQIQREDFLKIAVAMLGAEVETC
;
A
#
# COMPACT_ATOMS: atom_id res chain seq x y z
N MET A 1 3.54 -25.27 14.73
CA MET A 1 4.45 -25.26 13.56
C MET A 1 4.28 -23.98 12.72
N GLN A 2 3.93 -22.83 13.33
CA GLN A 2 3.65 -21.56 12.64
C GLN A 2 4.63 -20.42 12.97
N ILE A 3 5.45 -20.60 14.01
CA ILE A 3 6.41 -19.59 14.50
C ILE A 3 7.49 -19.24 13.47
N HIS A 4 7.80 -20.16 12.55
CA HIS A 4 8.90 -20.00 11.60
C HIS A 4 8.58 -19.06 10.41
N THR A 5 7.31 -18.88 10.06
CA THR A 5 6.92 -18.20 8.80
C THR A 5 6.95 -16.67 8.92
N SER A 6 6.58 -16.12 10.08
CA SER A 6 6.60 -14.67 10.34
C SER A 6 8.03 -14.12 10.45
N GLU A 7 8.92 -14.84 11.13
CA GLU A 7 10.35 -14.50 11.20
C GLU A 7 11.03 -14.61 9.83
N LEU A 8 10.66 -15.60 9.01
CA LEU A 8 11.12 -15.71 7.63
C LEU A 8 10.67 -14.51 6.78
N LEU A 9 9.41 -14.08 6.88
CA LEU A 9 8.92 -12.94 6.12
C LEU A 9 9.55 -11.62 6.58
N ALA A 10 9.72 -11.41 7.89
CA ALA A 10 10.39 -10.24 8.45
C ALA A 10 11.88 -10.21 8.03
N SER A 11 12.59 -11.33 8.12
CA SER A 11 13.98 -11.44 7.68
C SER A 11 14.11 -11.25 6.16
N GLN A 12 13.14 -11.69 5.38
CA GLN A 12 13.11 -11.52 3.93
C GLN A 12 12.80 -10.07 3.52
N LEU A 13 11.88 -9.39 4.21
CA LEU A 13 11.66 -7.94 4.08
C LEU A 13 12.92 -7.15 4.44
N GLU A 14 13.66 -7.56 5.46
CA GLU A 14 14.91 -6.92 5.87
C GLU A 14 16.05 -7.13 4.87
N VAL A 15 16.18 -8.33 4.30
CA VAL A 15 17.16 -8.66 3.26
C VAL A 15 16.84 -7.93 1.95
N GLU A 16 15.57 -7.88 1.55
CA GLU A 16 15.14 -7.21 0.31
C GLU A 16 15.22 -5.68 0.41
N ALA A 17 14.97 -5.12 1.60
CA ALA A 17 15.15 -3.70 1.86
C ALA A 17 16.63 -3.27 1.97
N LYS A 18 17.59 -4.19 1.81
CA LYS A 18 19.05 -3.94 1.73
C LYS A 18 19.61 -4.01 0.30
N SER A 19 18.81 -4.29 -0.74
CA SER A 19 19.27 -4.34 -2.14
C SER A 19 19.90 -3.01 -2.62
N GLU A 20 21.04 -3.08 -3.31
CA GLU A 20 21.93 -1.95 -3.66
C GLU A 20 21.35 -0.92 -4.66
N LYS A 21 20.27 -1.25 -5.37
CA LYS A 21 19.35 -0.22 -5.91
C LYS A 21 18.23 -0.08 -4.89
N GLY A 22 18.29 0.96 -4.07
CA GLY A 22 17.30 1.17 -3.01
C GLY A 22 15.88 1.23 -3.59
N ASN A 23 15.06 0.24 -3.27
CA ASN A 23 13.64 0.22 -3.66
C ASN A 23 12.95 1.46 -3.07
N CYS A 24 12.10 2.11 -3.86
CA CYS A 24 11.23 3.15 -3.36
C CYS A 24 9.99 2.53 -2.70
N TYR A 25 9.48 3.21 -1.67
CA TYR A 25 8.30 2.79 -0.93
C TYR A 25 7.19 3.82 -1.12
N TRP A 26 6.03 3.35 -1.53
CA TRP A 26 4.92 4.20 -1.95
C TRP A 26 3.68 3.91 -1.13
N ILE A 27 2.90 4.95 -0.86
CA ILE A 27 1.51 4.85 -0.40
C ILE A 27 0.58 5.30 -1.52
N GLY A 28 -0.38 4.45 -1.89
CA GLY A 28 -1.53 4.80 -2.71
C GLY A 28 -2.76 5.06 -1.84
N VAL A 29 -3.50 6.15 -2.12
CA VAL A 29 -4.70 6.51 -1.35
C VAL A 29 -5.95 6.19 -2.16
N VAL A 30 -6.62 5.11 -1.81
CA VAL A 30 -7.75 4.53 -2.57
C VAL A 30 -8.77 3.93 -1.61
N SER A 31 -10.06 4.02 -1.93
CA SER A 31 -11.12 3.38 -1.12
C SER A 31 -10.95 1.86 -1.05
N ALA A 32 -11.23 1.25 0.10
CA ALA A 32 -10.98 -0.18 0.31
C ALA A 32 -11.61 -1.08 -0.77
N SER A 33 -12.87 -0.82 -1.17
CA SER A 33 -13.54 -1.61 -2.21
C SER A 33 -12.93 -1.49 -3.61
N HIS A 34 -12.13 -0.45 -3.87
CA HIS A 34 -11.35 -0.33 -5.11
C HIS A 34 -9.98 -1.00 -4.96
N VAL A 35 -9.40 -0.98 -3.77
CA VAL A 35 -8.17 -1.72 -3.46
C VAL A 35 -8.40 -3.22 -3.64
N GLU A 36 -9.51 -3.74 -3.11
CA GLU A 36 -9.89 -5.16 -3.22
C GLU A 36 -9.93 -5.64 -4.68
N LYS A 37 -10.56 -4.89 -5.58
CA LYS A 37 -10.55 -5.18 -7.03
C LYS A 37 -9.14 -5.19 -7.63
N GLY A 38 -8.27 -4.29 -7.16
CA GLY A 38 -6.87 -4.24 -7.56
C GLY A 38 -6.10 -5.46 -7.07
N VAL A 39 -6.36 -5.90 -5.84
CA VAL A 39 -5.76 -7.10 -5.24
C VAL A 39 -6.19 -8.35 -5.99
N GLU A 40 -7.49 -8.55 -6.20
CA GLU A 40 -8.05 -9.67 -6.97
C GLU A 40 -7.49 -9.73 -8.40
N GLY A 41 -7.29 -8.56 -9.02
CA GLY A 41 -6.79 -8.45 -10.39
C GLY A 41 -5.27 -8.34 -10.52
N GLY A 42 -4.51 -8.31 -9.42
CA GLY A 42 -3.04 -8.16 -9.46
C GLY A 42 -2.55 -6.83 -10.05
N PHE A 43 -3.31 -5.74 -9.87
CA PHE A 43 -2.95 -4.43 -10.44
C PHE A 43 -3.08 -3.28 -9.44
N ALA A 44 -2.29 -2.23 -9.67
CA ALA A 44 -2.46 -0.91 -9.07
C ALA A 44 -3.16 0.04 -10.04
N GLN A 45 -4.18 0.74 -9.53
CA GLN A 45 -4.84 1.85 -10.22
C GLN A 45 -4.98 3.02 -9.24
N LEU A 46 -4.29 4.13 -9.51
CA LEU A 46 -4.22 5.28 -8.61
C LEU A 46 -4.80 6.54 -9.25
N CYS A 47 -5.15 7.52 -8.42
CA CYS A 47 -5.51 8.88 -8.87
C CYS A 47 -6.57 8.92 -9.98
N HIS A 48 -7.63 8.10 -9.86
CA HIS A 48 -8.69 7.94 -10.87
C HIS A 48 -8.21 7.38 -12.23
N GLY A 49 -7.17 6.54 -12.23
CA GLY A 49 -6.62 5.95 -13.45
C GLY A 49 -5.61 6.82 -14.19
N LYS A 50 -5.16 7.92 -13.57
CA LYS A 50 -4.12 8.80 -14.13
C LYS A 50 -2.77 8.11 -14.10
N VAL A 51 -2.01 8.32 -15.18
CA VAL A 51 -0.71 7.64 -15.42
C VAL A 51 0.44 8.16 -14.54
N ALA A 52 0.37 9.40 -14.06
CA ALA A 52 1.52 10.10 -13.45
C ALA A 52 2.08 9.37 -12.21
N SER A 53 1.23 8.92 -11.29
CA SER A 53 1.66 8.19 -10.09
C SER A 53 2.26 6.83 -10.44
N LEU A 54 1.68 6.12 -11.42
CA LEU A 54 2.14 4.81 -11.84
C LEU A 54 3.52 4.85 -12.50
N ARG A 55 3.83 5.92 -13.25
CA ARG A 55 5.15 6.12 -13.89
C ARG A 55 6.28 6.42 -12.92
N ARG A 56 5.98 6.80 -11.68
CA ARG A 56 7.00 7.09 -10.66
C ARG A 56 7.53 5.84 -9.97
N MET A 57 6.76 4.75 -10.01
CA MET A 57 7.16 3.47 -9.46
C MET A 57 8.04 2.73 -10.46
N ASN A 58 8.93 1.86 -9.99
CA ASN A 58 9.76 0.98 -10.81
C ASN A 58 9.56 -0.47 -10.40
N ALA A 59 9.95 -1.42 -11.27
CA ALA A 59 10.02 -2.83 -10.89
C ALA A 59 10.85 -3.00 -9.61
N GLY A 60 10.29 -3.73 -8.65
CA GLY A 60 10.91 -3.95 -7.34
C GLY A 60 10.48 -2.98 -6.25
N ASP A 61 9.88 -1.83 -6.58
CA ASP A 61 9.31 -0.89 -5.60
C ASP A 61 8.16 -1.53 -4.81
N TRP A 62 7.91 -0.98 -3.62
CA TRP A 62 6.82 -1.40 -2.76
C TRP A 62 5.66 -0.42 -2.78
N LEU A 63 4.44 -0.95 -2.75
CA LEU A 63 3.20 -0.20 -2.68
C LEU A 63 2.37 -0.67 -1.48
N ILE A 64 2.02 0.27 -0.61
CA ILE A 64 1.01 0.09 0.44
C ILE A 64 -0.22 0.91 0.08
N TYR A 65 -1.41 0.34 0.24
CA TYR A 65 -2.66 1.08 0.13
C TYR A 65 -3.08 1.62 1.48
N TYR A 66 -3.36 2.92 1.55
CA TYR A 66 -4.11 3.55 2.61
C TYR A 66 -5.53 3.87 2.12
N SER A 67 -6.53 3.42 2.86
CA SER A 67 -7.94 3.61 2.57
C SER A 67 -8.59 4.55 3.59
N PRO A 68 -8.87 5.81 3.22
CA PRO A 68 -9.58 6.74 4.10
C PRO A 68 -11.02 6.30 4.37
N ARG A 69 -11.65 5.64 3.39
CA ARG A 69 -13.05 5.16 3.43
C ARG A 69 -13.20 3.79 2.80
N THR A 70 -14.28 3.10 3.17
CA THR A 70 -14.61 1.77 2.63
C THR A 70 -14.98 1.82 1.14
N SER A 71 -15.69 2.85 0.70
CA SER A 71 -16.06 3.09 -0.71
C SER A 71 -15.87 4.55 -1.10
N MET A 72 -15.78 4.81 -2.40
CA MET A 72 -15.61 6.16 -2.95
C MET A 72 -16.82 7.06 -2.71
N GLN A 73 -18.03 6.51 -2.79
CA GLN A 73 -19.30 7.22 -2.61
C GLN A 73 -20.03 6.66 -1.40
N GLY A 74 -20.31 7.50 -0.40
CA GLY A 74 -21.06 7.12 0.80
C GLY A 74 -20.34 6.16 1.77
N GLY A 75 -19.08 5.79 1.49
CA GLY A 75 -18.32 4.86 2.34
C GLY A 75 -18.08 5.39 3.74
N LYS A 76 -18.12 4.50 4.74
CA LYS A 76 -17.77 4.83 6.13
C LYS A 76 -16.29 5.17 6.23
N VAL A 77 -15.93 5.99 7.21
CA VAL A 77 -14.53 6.27 7.55
C VAL A 77 -13.85 4.96 7.92
N LEU A 78 -12.71 4.68 7.29
CA LEU A 78 -11.94 3.47 7.51
C LEU A 78 -10.56 3.78 8.09
N GLN A 79 -9.83 4.71 7.47
CA GLN A 79 -8.50 5.18 7.86
C GLN A 79 -7.55 4.03 8.24
N ALA A 80 -7.32 3.14 7.27
CA ALA A 80 -6.51 1.95 7.48
C ALA A 80 -5.58 1.67 6.30
N PHE A 81 -4.46 1.01 6.57
CA PHE A 81 -3.67 0.34 5.55
C PHE A 81 -4.34 -0.99 5.21
N THR A 82 -4.59 -1.24 3.92
CA THR A 82 -5.53 -2.28 3.46
C THR A 82 -4.94 -3.31 2.52
N ALA A 83 -3.83 -2.99 1.84
CA ALA A 83 -3.10 -3.95 1.02
C ALA A 83 -1.63 -3.55 0.92
N ILE A 84 -0.77 -4.54 0.72
CA ILE A 84 0.67 -4.36 0.52
C ILE A 84 1.13 -5.27 -0.61
N GLY A 85 1.98 -4.74 -1.48
CA GLY A 85 2.46 -5.47 -2.65
C GLY A 85 3.73 -4.88 -3.25
N ARG A 86 4.31 -5.64 -4.17
CA ARG A 86 5.54 -5.29 -4.89
C ARG A 86 5.25 -5.10 -6.37
N ILE A 87 5.80 -4.04 -6.95
CA ILE A 87 5.69 -3.76 -8.38
C ILE A 87 6.51 -4.80 -9.15
N ILE A 88 5.87 -5.53 -10.07
CA ILE A 88 6.52 -6.66 -10.74
C ILE A 88 7.34 -6.28 -11.98
N ASP A 89 6.94 -5.21 -12.68
CA ASP A 89 7.51 -4.80 -13.95
C ASP A 89 7.49 -3.28 -14.12
N ASP A 90 8.11 -2.81 -15.21
CA ASP A 90 8.15 -1.39 -15.61
C ASP A 90 6.99 -0.94 -16.51
N GLN A 91 6.00 -1.80 -16.72
CA GLN A 91 4.95 -1.56 -17.69
C GLN A 91 3.72 -0.91 -17.07
N VAL A 92 3.38 0.28 -17.57
CA VAL A 92 2.08 0.91 -17.33
C VAL A 92 1.23 0.71 -18.58
N TYR A 93 0.04 0.14 -18.40
CA TYR A 93 -0.86 -0.20 -19.51
C TYR A 93 -2.26 0.35 -19.26
N THR A 94 -3.02 0.52 -20.34
CA THR A 94 -4.42 0.92 -20.27
C THR A 94 -5.32 -0.30 -20.14
N HIS A 95 -6.45 -0.15 -19.44
CA HIS A 95 -7.46 -1.19 -19.33
C HIS A 95 -8.83 -0.61 -19.62
N HIS A 96 -9.52 -1.15 -20.62
CA HIS A 96 -10.85 -0.69 -21.00
C HIS A 96 -11.90 -1.20 -20.00
N VAL A 97 -12.50 -0.29 -19.22
CA VAL A 97 -13.62 -0.60 -18.32
C VAL A 97 -14.95 -0.24 -18.98
N SER A 98 -15.00 0.92 -19.64
CA SER A 98 -16.12 1.38 -20.46
C SER A 98 -15.63 2.41 -21.48
N ASP A 99 -16.48 2.79 -22.44
CA ASP A 99 -16.17 3.79 -23.47
C ASP A 99 -15.72 5.14 -22.88
N SER A 100 -16.24 5.48 -21.69
CA SER A 100 -15.91 6.71 -20.97
C SER A 100 -14.80 6.55 -19.93
N PHE A 101 -14.30 5.34 -19.70
CA PHE A 101 -13.33 5.06 -18.64
C PHE A 101 -12.29 4.00 -19.05
N VAL A 102 -11.11 4.49 -19.41
CA VAL A 102 -9.94 3.69 -19.76
C VAL A 102 -8.77 4.05 -18.82
N PRO A 103 -8.77 3.52 -17.59
CA PRO A 103 -7.71 3.80 -16.62
C PRO A 103 -6.36 3.21 -17.04
N ASN A 104 -5.30 3.84 -16.54
CA ASN A 104 -3.97 3.24 -16.51
C ASN A 104 -3.83 2.33 -15.29
N ARG A 105 -3.16 1.20 -15.48
CA ARG A 105 -2.87 0.18 -14.48
C ARG A 105 -1.40 -0.23 -14.56
N ARG A 106 -0.92 -0.82 -13.47
CA ARG A 106 0.41 -1.44 -13.38
C ARG A 106 0.31 -2.73 -12.60
N ASN A 107 1.11 -3.73 -12.97
CA ASN A 107 1.04 -5.03 -12.32
C ASN A 107 1.71 -5.00 -10.93
N VAL A 108 1.06 -5.66 -9.96
CA VAL A 108 1.51 -5.73 -8.57
C VAL A 108 1.32 -7.15 -8.05
N GLN A 109 2.35 -7.69 -7.41
CA GLN A 109 2.26 -8.90 -6.61
C GLN A 109 1.87 -8.52 -5.18
N TYR A 110 0.64 -8.84 -4.79
CA TYR A 110 0.15 -8.58 -3.43
C TYR A 110 0.47 -9.73 -2.49
N TYR A 111 0.65 -9.41 -1.21
CA TYR A 111 0.89 -10.37 -0.15
C TYR A 111 -0.34 -10.48 0.75
N PRO A 112 -0.67 -11.68 1.29
CA PRO A 112 -1.66 -11.82 2.34
C PRO A 112 -1.28 -10.93 3.53
N CYS A 113 -2.21 -10.10 3.98
CA CYS A 113 -1.98 -9.15 5.06
C CYS A 113 -3.26 -8.87 5.84
N GLN A 114 -3.11 -8.40 7.08
CA GLN A 114 -4.20 -7.84 7.85
C GLN A 114 -4.33 -6.33 7.61
N GLN A 115 -5.54 -5.82 7.80
CA GLN A 115 -5.80 -4.39 7.79
C GLN A 115 -5.30 -3.74 9.10
N VAL A 116 -4.56 -2.64 9.00
CA VAL A 116 -4.02 -1.91 10.17
C VAL A 116 -4.58 -0.50 10.23
N LYS A 117 -5.16 -0.08 11.35
CA LYS A 117 -5.64 1.30 11.52
C LYS A 117 -4.44 2.23 11.60
N ILE A 118 -4.49 3.36 10.87
CA ILE A 118 -3.40 4.35 10.95
C ILE A 118 -3.28 4.91 12.38
N ALA A 119 -4.39 4.97 13.12
CA ALA A 119 -4.45 5.40 14.52
C ALA A 119 -3.46 4.65 15.41
N ASP A 120 -3.26 3.34 15.17
CA ASP A 120 -2.38 2.49 15.98
C ASP A 120 -0.89 2.77 15.71
N LEU A 121 -0.58 3.48 14.61
CA LEU A 121 0.77 3.78 14.15
C LEU A 121 1.10 5.29 14.19
N LEU A 122 0.16 6.18 14.52
CA LEU A 122 0.34 7.63 14.35
C LEU A 122 1.60 8.18 15.02
N ASP A 123 1.93 7.73 16.24
CA ASP A 123 3.10 8.20 16.98
C ASP A 123 4.40 7.48 16.57
N GLN A 124 4.30 6.41 15.79
CA GLN A 124 5.42 5.58 15.39
C GLN A 124 5.99 5.99 14.03
N LEU A 125 5.16 6.50 13.12
CA LEU A 125 5.59 6.86 11.77
C LEU A 125 6.22 8.25 11.74
N ILE A 126 7.37 8.39 11.07
CA ILE A 126 8.01 9.66 10.74
C ILE A 126 7.02 10.58 10.03
N LEU A 127 6.20 10.03 9.13
CA LEU A 127 5.14 10.72 8.39
C LEU A 127 4.12 11.44 9.28
N THR A 128 3.82 10.92 10.48
CA THR A 128 2.66 11.37 11.28
C THR A 128 2.99 11.81 12.70
N ARG A 129 4.10 11.34 13.29
CA ARG A 129 4.46 11.62 14.68
C ARG A 129 4.62 13.11 14.94
N GLY A 130 3.98 13.61 15.98
CA GLY A 130 3.99 15.04 16.35
C GLY A 130 3.25 15.96 15.37
N GLN A 131 2.50 15.44 14.39
CA GLN A 131 1.78 16.23 13.39
C GLN A 131 0.27 16.23 13.65
N ALA A 132 -0.26 17.35 14.15
CA ALA A 132 -1.71 17.50 14.38
C ALA A 132 -2.56 17.37 13.10
N ARG A 133 -1.98 17.68 11.93
CA ARG A 133 -2.64 17.60 10.61
C ARG A 133 -2.07 16.49 9.73
N TRP A 134 -1.73 15.34 10.32
CA TRP A 134 -1.17 14.18 9.63
C TRP A 134 -1.95 13.76 8.37
N GLY A 135 -3.29 13.92 8.37
CA GLY A 135 -4.15 13.56 7.24
C GLY A 135 -3.84 14.30 5.94
N TYR A 136 -3.16 15.46 6.02
CA TYR A 136 -2.83 16.29 4.87
C TYR A 136 -1.88 15.60 3.88
N HIS A 137 -1.00 14.72 4.37
CA HIS A 137 -0.07 13.96 3.52
C HIS A 137 -0.78 13.09 2.47
N PHE A 138 -2.00 12.63 2.78
CA PHE A 138 -2.75 11.68 1.94
C PHE A 138 -3.62 12.36 0.88
N ARG A 139 -3.73 13.69 0.89
CA ARG A 139 -4.69 14.42 0.03
C ARG A 139 -4.44 14.31 -1.46
N TYR A 140 -3.21 13.96 -1.86
CA TYR A 140 -2.80 13.91 -3.27
C TYR A 140 -2.95 12.54 -3.92
N GLY A 141 -3.46 11.54 -3.21
CA GLY A 141 -3.73 10.23 -3.80
C GLY A 141 -2.53 9.28 -3.88
N HIS A 142 -1.31 9.79 -3.74
CA HIS A 142 -0.06 9.04 -3.88
C HIS A 142 1.11 9.79 -3.26
N LEU A 143 1.95 9.11 -2.49
CA LEU A 143 3.15 9.68 -1.87
C LEU A 143 4.25 8.64 -1.70
N GLN A 144 5.51 9.10 -1.73
CA GLN A 144 6.67 8.30 -1.35
C GLN A 144 6.88 8.40 0.15
N ILE A 145 7.28 7.31 0.79
CA ILE A 145 7.62 7.26 2.22
C ILE A 145 9.05 6.76 2.42
N GLN A 146 9.58 7.00 3.61
CA GLN A 146 10.89 6.47 4.01
C GLN A 146 10.79 4.98 4.34
N ARG A 147 11.93 4.29 4.25
CA ARG A 147 12.05 2.85 4.53
C ARG A 147 11.56 2.50 5.94
N GLU A 148 11.86 3.35 6.91
CA GLU A 148 11.53 3.16 8.32
C GLU A 148 10.02 3.16 8.55
N ASP A 149 9.28 4.01 7.85
CA ASP A 149 7.81 4.04 7.91
C ASP A 149 7.22 2.83 7.20
N PHE A 150 7.75 2.49 6.03
CA PHE A 150 7.36 1.29 5.31
C PHE A 150 7.49 0.05 6.18
N LEU A 151 8.65 -0.16 6.82
CA LEU A 151 8.90 -1.34 7.65
C LEU A 151 7.91 -1.45 8.81
N LYS A 152 7.62 -0.34 9.51
CA LYS A 152 6.64 -0.35 10.61
C LYS A 152 5.25 -0.74 10.14
N ILE A 153 4.81 -0.18 9.02
CA ILE A 153 3.49 -0.50 8.45
C ILE A 153 3.48 -1.95 7.96
N ALA A 154 4.51 -2.39 7.24
CA ALA A 154 4.63 -3.73 6.70
C ALA A 154 4.64 -4.79 7.80
N VAL A 155 5.39 -4.58 8.88
CA VAL A 155 5.40 -5.49 10.05
C VAL A 155 4.00 -5.60 10.66
N ALA A 156 3.32 -4.48 10.89
CA ALA A 156 1.96 -4.51 11.43
C ALA A 156 0.97 -5.22 10.49
N MET A 157 1.11 -5.03 9.18
CA MET A 157 0.24 -5.66 8.18
C MET A 157 0.52 -7.14 7.97
N LEU A 158 1.77 -7.58 8.06
CA LEU A 158 2.19 -8.92 7.69
C LEU A 158 2.45 -9.85 8.89
N GLY A 159 2.47 -9.33 10.12
CA GLY A 159 2.99 -10.05 11.28
C GLY A 159 2.31 -9.78 12.63
N ALA A 160 0.99 -9.88 12.70
CA ALA A 160 0.29 -10.10 13.97
C ALA A 160 -0.84 -11.13 13.79
N GLU A 161 -0.62 -12.36 14.23
CA GLU A 161 -1.75 -13.16 14.73
C GLU A 161 -2.21 -12.46 16.01
N VAL A 162 -3.26 -11.64 15.91
CA VAL A 162 -3.99 -11.20 17.10
C VAL A 162 -4.89 -12.37 17.50
N GLU A 163 -4.36 -13.26 18.32
CA GLU A 163 -5.20 -14.14 19.14
C GLU A 163 -6.02 -13.24 20.08
N THR A 164 -7.26 -12.92 19.69
CA THR A 164 -8.25 -12.43 20.66
C THR A 164 -8.85 -13.63 21.37
N CYS A 165 -8.59 -13.70 22.69
CA CYS A 165 -9.24 -14.59 23.65
C CYS A 165 -10.77 -14.54 23.60
#